data_AF-A0A961GLB2-F1
#
_entry.id   AF-A0A961GLB2-F1
#
_cell.length_a   1.000
_cell.length_b   1.000
_cell.length_c   1.000
_cell.angle_alpha   90.00
_cell.angle_beta   90.00
_cell.angle_gamma   90.00
#
_symmetry.space_group_name_H-M   'P 1'
#
loop_
_entity.id
_entity.type
_entity.pdbx_description
1 polymer ?
#
loop_
_entity_poly.entity_id
_entity_poly.type
_entity_poly.pdbx_seq_one_letter_code
_entity_poly.pdbx_strand_id
1 'polypeptide(L)'
;APTFSLVPESLWATEVLAAEGFTYSSSVLSAPNPLFGYPGAPTEPFLWPSGLAEFPAPLAGIGPVHMPFLGGTYFRLLPWPVIAAARRFGDVGPAPWTYVHPYDFDTEERYWPVPDAGRLAPLLWVGRRRALAKMDRLLASGAGLPLRDRIADAVAGGVFGPATSVAPATVGAGAAATATSPRDRAEQR
;
A
#
# COMPACT_ATOMS: atom_id res chain seq x y z
N ALA A 1 -6.12 2.68 2.14
CA ALA A 1 -7.16 2.94 1.13
C ALA A 1 -7.37 1.71 0.24
N PRO A 2 -8.48 1.61 -0.53
CA PRO A 2 -8.63 0.59 -1.57
C PRO A 2 -7.44 0.65 -2.54
N THR A 3 -6.75 -0.48 -2.73
CA THR A 3 -5.73 -0.65 -3.77
C THR A 3 -4.67 0.47 -3.84
N PHE A 4 -4.26 1.04 -2.70
CA PHE A 4 -3.29 2.15 -2.66
C PHE A 4 -3.69 3.37 -3.52
N SER A 5 -4.97 3.75 -3.45
CA SER A 5 -5.55 4.81 -4.28
C SER A 5 -5.13 6.24 -3.93
N LEU A 6 -4.05 6.46 -3.17
CA LEU A 6 -3.54 7.81 -2.90
C LEU A 6 -2.45 8.14 -3.93
N VAL A 7 -2.90 8.77 -5.01
CA VAL A 7 -2.14 9.11 -6.23
C VAL A 7 -2.29 10.62 -6.50
N PRO A 8 -1.56 11.21 -7.46
CA PRO A 8 -1.65 12.65 -7.76
C PRO A 8 -3.08 13.18 -7.92
N GLU A 9 -3.94 12.40 -8.56
CA GLU A 9 -5.34 12.74 -8.85
C GLU A 9 -6.23 12.77 -7.59
N SER A 10 -5.79 12.16 -6.49
CA SER A 10 -6.54 12.02 -5.25
C SER A 10 -5.89 12.71 -4.05
N LEU A 11 -4.89 13.58 -4.27
CA LEU A 11 -4.17 14.24 -3.17
C LEU A 11 -5.05 15.17 -2.33
N TRP A 12 -6.19 15.63 -2.86
CA TRP A 12 -7.22 16.34 -2.10
C TRP A 12 -7.67 15.56 -0.85
N ALA A 13 -7.61 14.23 -0.89
CA ALA A 13 -7.99 13.38 0.22
C ALA A 13 -7.05 13.54 1.42
N THR A 14 -5.79 13.96 1.22
CA THR A 14 -4.84 14.16 2.32
C THR A 14 -5.26 15.28 3.26
N GLU A 15 -5.91 16.32 2.73
CA GLU A 15 -6.45 17.43 3.51
C GLU A 15 -7.74 17.02 4.24
N VAL A 16 -8.64 16.31 3.54
CA VAL A 16 -9.88 15.79 4.14
C VAL A 16 -9.58 14.82 5.28
N LEU A 17 -8.64 13.88 5.09
CA LEU A 17 -8.24 12.94 6.14
C LEU A 17 -7.67 13.66 7.36
N ALA A 18 -6.81 14.66 7.16
CA ALA A 18 -6.27 15.45 8.27
C ALA A 18 -7.39 16.22 9.00
N ALA A 19 -8.33 16.82 8.27
CA ALA A 19 -9.45 17.57 8.84
C ALA A 19 -10.40 16.67 9.67
N GLU A 20 -10.60 15.42 9.25
CA GLU A 20 -11.38 14.41 10.00
C GLU A 20 -10.61 13.79 11.18
N GLY A 21 -9.39 14.27 11.45
CA GLY A 21 -8.59 13.85 12.60
C GLY A 21 -7.77 12.57 12.38
N PHE A 22 -7.62 12.10 11.13
CA PHE A 22 -6.67 11.03 10.84
C PHE A 22 -5.24 11.55 10.98
N THR A 23 -4.41 10.83 11.73
CA THR A 23 -3.01 11.18 11.96
C THR A 23 -2.04 10.55 10.96
N TYR A 24 -2.50 9.53 10.23
CA TYR A 24 -1.69 8.87 9.21
C TYR A 24 -2.51 8.18 8.11
N SER A 25 -1.81 7.82 7.04
CA SER A 25 -2.28 7.00 5.93
C SER A 25 -1.21 5.98 5.52
N SER A 26 -1.64 4.86 4.94
CA SER A 26 -0.80 3.82 4.35
C SER A 26 -1.35 3.45 2.97
N SER A 27 -1.55 4.48 2.16
CA SER A 27 -2.36 4.45 0.93
C SER A 27 -1.56 4.75 -0.32
N VAL A 28 -0.27 5.06 -0.20
CA VAL A 28 0.65 5.23 -1.34
C VAL A 28 1.34 3.92 -1.67
N LEU A 29 1.42 3.63 -2.97
CA LEU A 29 2.36 2.66 -3.53
C LEU A 29 3.39 3.41 -4.38
N SER A 30 4.63 3.53 -3.91
CA SER A 30 5.70 4.29 -4.57
C SER A 30 6.34 3.56 -5.74
N ALA A 31 5.52 2.91 -6.58
CA ALA A 31 5.94 2.14 -7.74
C ALA A 31 4.83 2.14 -8.81
N PRO A 32 5.16 1.84 -10.08
CA PRO A 32 4.14 1.68 -11.12
C PRO A 32 3.20 0.52 -10.78
N ASN A 33 1.90 0.70 -11.00
CA ASN A 33 0.90 -0.34 -10.80
C ASN A 33 -0.24 -0.18 -11.82
N PRO A 34 -0.80 -1.27 -12.36
CA PRO A 34 -1.90 -1.18 -13.32
C PRO A 34 -3.19 -0.55 -12.78
N LEU A 35 -3.38 -0.52 -11.46
CA LEU A 35 -4.54 0.07 -10.79
C LEU A 35 -4.20 1.46 -10.26
N PHE A 36 -3.43 1.52 -9.17
CA PHE A 36 -2.97 2.78 -8.59
C PHE A 36 -1.52 2.64 -8.11
N GLY A 37 -0.69 3.58 -8.53
CA GLY A 37 0.71 3.65 -8.16
C GLY A 37 1.23 5.06 -8.37
N TYR A 38 2.09 5.52 -7.48
CA TYR A 38 2.68 6.85 -7.49
C TYR A 38 4.21 6.75 -7.50
N PRO A 39 4.84 6.46 -8.67
CA PRO A 39 6.29 6.24 -8.75
C PRO A 39 7.17 7.42 -8.29
N GLY A 40 6.62 8.65 -8.29
CA GLY A 40 7.32 9.85 -7.84
C GLY A 40 7.21 10.12 -6.32
N ALA A 41 6.40 9.34 -5.59
CA ALA A 41 6.29 9.49 -4.15
C ALA A 41 7.53 8.91 -3.43
N PRO A 42 7.89 9.44 -2.25
CA PRO A 42 8.94 8.85 -1.42
C PRO A 42 8.66 7.37 -1.10
N THR A 43 9.70 6.55 -1.03
CA THR A 43 9.61 5.13 -0.62
C THR A 43 9.72 4.96 0.90
N GLU A 44 10.26 5.96 1.58
CA GLU A 44 10.33 6.05 3.03
C GLU A 44 9.12 6.83 3.57
N PRO A 45 8.74 6.62 4.84
CA PRO A 45 7.66 7.40 5.46
C PRO A 45 7.94 8.92 5.43
N PHE A 46 6.88 9.71 5.22
CA PHE A 46 6.99 11.16 5.03
C PHE A 46 5.75 11.90 5.54
N LEU A 47 5.81 13.24 5.60
CA LEU A 47 4.66 14.08 5.91
C LEU A 47 4.09 14.75 4.66
N TRP A 48 2.78 14.62 4.46
CA TRP A 48 2.04 15.45 3.52
C TRP A 48 2.03 16.91 3.97
N PRO A 49 1.82 17.88 3.05
CA PRO A 49 1.64 19.29 3.42
C PRO A 49 0.50 19.53 4.42
N SER A 50 -0.52 18.66 4.45
CA SER A 50 -1.62 18.70 5.42
C SER A 50 -1.21 18.29 6.84
N GLY A 51 0.02 17.81 7.05
CA GLY A 51 0.49 17.25 8.32
C GLY A 51 0.15 15.75 8.51
N LEU A 52 -0.56 15.14 7.56
CA LEU A 52 -0.86 13.71 7.57
C LEU A 52 0.43 12.90 7.33
N ALA A 53 0.75 11.97 8.23
CA ALA A 53 1.87 11.05 8.02
C ALA A 53 1.54 9.96 7.01
N GLU A 54 2.43 9.69 6.06
CA GLU A 54 2.26 8.62 5.07
C GLU A 54 3.28 7.50 5.31
N PHE A 55 2.78 6.26 5.26
CA PHE A 55 3.59 5.04 5.25
C PHE A 55 3.40 4.34 3.91
N PRO A 56 4.29 4.59 2.93
CA PRO A 56 4.24 3.92 1.65
C PRO A 56 4.26 2.39 1.79
N ALA A 57 3.62 1.71 0.85
CA ALA A 57 3.67 0.26 0.74
C ALA A 57 5.14 -0.20 0.62
N PRO A 58 5.61 -1.13 1.47
CA PRO A 58 7.02 -1.52 1.45
C PRO A 58 7.38 -2.23 0.16
N LEU A 59 8.46 -1.72 -0.44
CA LEU A 59 9.06 -2.28 -1.63
C LEU A 59 10.36 -2.98 -1.25
N ALA A 60 10.71 -4.02 -2.00
CA ALA A 60 12.05 -4.57 -2.01
C ALA A 60 12.63 -4.40 -3.41
N GLY A 61 13.81 -3.79 -3.47
CA GLY A 61 14.57 -3.58 -4.70
C GLY A 61 15.58 -4.70 -4.99
N ILE A 62 15.71 -5.09 -6.27
CA ILE A 62 16.92 -5.73 -6.81
C ILE A 62 17.34 -4.93 -8.04
N GLY A 63 18.39 -4.11 -7.92
CA GLY A 63 18.81 -3.19 -8.97
C GLY A 63 17.73 -2.14 -9.25
N PRO A 64 17.32 -1.90 -10.51
CA PRO A 64 16.32 -0.87 -10.85
C PRO A 64 14.88 -1.28 -10.55
N VAL A 65 14.63 -2.56 -10.22
CA VAL A 65 13.28 -3.10 -10.06
C VAL A 65 12.90 -3.11 -8.59
N HIS A 66 11.86 -2.35 -8.25
CA HIS A 66 11.24 -2.33 -6.92
C HIS A 66 9.85 -2.93 -6.99
N MET A 67 9.59 -3.94 -6.16
CA MET A 67 8.28 -4.59 -6.13
C MET A 67 7.72 -4.70 -4.72
N PRO A 68 6.39 -4.61 -4.56
CA PRO A 68 5.74 -4.98 -3.32
C PRO A 68 6.00 -6.44 -3.01
N PHE A 69 6.23 -6.76 -1.74
CA PHE A 69 6.55 -8.12 -1.32
C PHE A 69 5.93 -8.52 0.02
N LEU A 70 5.54 -7.54 0.85
CA LEU A 70 4.96 -7.72 2.19
C LEU A 70 3.46 -7.42 2.23
N GLY A 71 2.70 -7.84 1.22
CA GLY A 71 1.24 -7.71 1.30
C GLY A 71 0.47 -8.50 0.25
N GLY A 72 -0.77 -8.86 0.59
CA GLY A 72 -1.76 -9.45 -0.32
C GLY A 72 -1.22 -10.60 -1.18
N THR A 73 -1.41 -10.48 -2.50
CA THR A 73 -1.01 -11.50 -3.48
C THR A 73 0.49 -11.79 -3.45
N TYR A 74 1.36 -10.78 -3.33
CA TYR A 74 2.81 -11.02 -3.26
C TYR A 74 3.20 -11.83 -2.03
N PHE A 75 2.64 -11.48 -0.87
CA PHE A 75 2.90 -12.21 0.36
C PHE A 75 2.36 -13.64 0.30
N ARG A 76 1.27 -13.93 -0.43
CA ARG A 76 0.79 -15.31 -0.59
C ARG A 76 1.64 -16.12 -1.56
N LEU A 77 1.98 -15.56 -2.71
CA LEU A 77 2.59 -16.29 -3.82
C LEU A 77 4.11 -16.43 -3.70
N LEU A 78 4.82 -15.43 -3.17
CA LEU A 78 6.28 -15.48 -3.08
C LEU A 78 6.72 -16.57 -2.07
N PRO A 79 7.69 -17.43 -2.40
CA PRO A 79 8.23 -18.38 -1.44
C PRO A 79 8.85 -17.68 -0.22
N TRP A 80 8.79 -18.30 0.97
CA TRP A 80 9.37 -17.73 2.18
C TRP A 80 10.85 -17.33 2.04
N PRO A 81 11.75 -18.14 1.42
CA PRO A 81 13.15 -17.75 1.25
C PRO A 81 13.32 -16.45 0.47
N VAL A 82 12.44 -16.17 -0.51
CA VAL A 82 12.45 -14.93 -1.29
C VAL A 82 12.07 -13.74 -0.40
N ILE A 83 11.01 -13.88 0.40
CA ILE A 83 10.60 -12.85 1.36
C ILE A 83 11.71 -12.59 2.38
N ALA A 84 12.30 -13.65 2.94
CA ALA A 84 13.39 -13.53 3.90
C ALA A 84 14.63 -12.86 3.31
N ALA A 85 15.01 -13.21 2.07
CA ALA A 85 16.11 -12.57 1.37
C ALA A 85 15.81 -11.10 1.06
N ALA A 86 14.61 -10.78 0.58
CA ALA A 86 14.18 -9.41 0.33
C ALA A 86 14.24 -8.55 1.60
N ARG A 87 13.79 -9.08 2.75
CA ARG A 87 13.89 -8.36 4.03
C ARG A 87 15.33 -8.16 4.53
N ARG A 88 16.22 -9.12 4.25
CA ARG A 88 17.58 -9.13 4.79
C ARG A 88 18.58 -8.38 3.92
N PHE A 89 18.40 -8.45 2.61
CA PHE A 89 19.36 -7.98 1.61
C PHE A 89 18.76 -7.00 0.60
N GLY A 90 17.43 -6.92 0.54
CA GLY A 90 16.77 -5.94 -0.31
C GLY A 90 16.92 -4.55 0.28
N ASP A 91 16.88 -3.56 -0.61
CA ASP A 91 16.69 -2.17 -0.22
C ASP A 91 15.24 -2.01 0.26
N VAL A 92 15.06 -2.19 1.57
CA VAL A 92 13.78 -2.10 2.26
C VAL A 92 13.88 -0.91 3.21
N GLY A 93 13.00 0.07 3.02
CA GLY A 93 12.97 1.28 3.82
C GLY A 93 12.83 1.02 5.34
N PRO A 94 13.00 2.06 6.17
CA PRO A 94 13.22 1.91 7.63
C PRO A 94 12.02 1.37 8.42
N ALA A 95 10.82 1.36 7.84
CA ALA A 95 9.59 0.95 8.50
C ALA A 95 8.75 -0.01 7.62
N PRO A 96 9.23 -1.23 7.35
CA PRO A 96 8.46 -2.19 6.58
C PRO A 96 7.28 -2.69 7.42
N TRP A 97 6.08 -2.51 6.89
CA TRP A 97 4.84 -3.05 7.44
C TRP A 97 4.23 -4.13 6.51
N THR A 98 3.25 -4.87 7.01
CA THR A 98 2.56 -5.90 6.25
C THR A 98 1.07 -5.83 6.49
N TYR A 99 0.28 -6.41 5.59
CA TYR A 99 -1.15 -6.55 5.75
C TYR A 99 -1.65 -7.83 5.07
N VAL A 100 -2.80 -8.31 5.54
CA VAL A 100 -3.53 -9.44 4.96
C VAL A 100 -5.01 -9.11 4.95
N HIS A 101 -5.71 -9.55 3.91
CA HIS A 101 -7.16 -9.52 3.86
C HIS A 101 -7.73 -10.81 4.47
N PRO A 102 -8.97 -10.80 4.98
CA PRO A 102 -9.64 -12.03 5.41
C PRO A 102 -9.59 -13.15 4.36
N TYR A 103 -9.84 -12.83 3.08
CA TYR A 103 -9.77 -13.80 1.99
C TYR A 103 -8.34 -14.31 1.68
N ASP A 104 -7.29 -13.66 2.19
CA ASP A 104 -5.92 -14.08 1.94
C ASP A 104 -5.58 -15.41 2.64
N PHE A 105 -6.30 -15.73 3.71
CA PHE A 105 -6.12 -16.96 4.49
C PHE A 105 -7.38 -17.82 4.62
N ASP A 106 -8.54 -17.35 4.16
CA ASP A 106 -9.74 -18.16 4.08
C ASP A 106 -9.59 -19.26 3.02
N THR A 107 -9.42 -20.50 3.49
CA THR A 107 -9.30 -21.68 2.64
C THR A 107 -10.63 -22.32 2.27
N GLU A 108 -11.73 -21.87 2.88
CA GLU A 108 -13.08 -22.40 2.69
C GLU A 108 -13.89 -21.55 1.71
N GLU A 109 -13.49 -20.30 1.47
CA GLU A 109 -14.11 -19.45 0.46
C GLU A 109 -14.08 -20.13 -0.93
N ARG A 110 -15.28 -20.36 -1.45
CA ARG A 110 -15.49 -20.99 -2.75
C ARG A 110 -14.90 -20.12 -3.86
N TYR A 111 -14.24 -20.77 -4.81
CA TYR A 111 -13.82 -20.09 -6.04
C TYR A 111 -15.04 -19.50 -6.77
N TRP A 112 -14.96 -18.20 -7.06
CA TRP A 112 -15.93 -17.51 -7.89
C TRP A 112 -15.18 -16.61 -8.89
N PRO A 113 -15.46 -16.70 -10.20
CA PRO A 113 -14.86 -15.80 -11.16
C PRO A 113 -15.39 -14.39 -10.92
N VAL A 114 -14.54 -13.53 -10.36
CA VAL A 114 -14.89 -12.11 -10.16
C VAL A 114 -15.06 -11.47 -11.53
N PRO A 115 -16.26 -10.97 -11.88
CA PRO A 115 -16.46 -10.25 -13.13
C PRO A 115 -15.48 -9.08 -13.22
N ASP A 116 -14.91 -8.87 -14.40
CA ASP A 116 -14.01 -7.76 -14.71
C ASP A 116 -12.68 -7.71 -13.92
N ALA A 117 -12.35 -8.74 -13.12
CA ALA A 117 -11.09 -8.82 -12.39
C ALA A 117 -9.88 -9.24 -13.26
N GLY A 118 -10.11 -9.42 -14.56
CA GLY A 118 -9.07 -9.74 -15.55
C GLY A 118 -8.47 -11.15 -15.42
N ARG A 119 -7.46 -11.43 -16.24
CA ARG A 119 -6.86 -12.78 -16.36
C ARG A 119 -6.11 -13.27 -15.12
N LEU A 120 -5.82 -12.36 -14.18
CA LEU A 120 -5.08 -12.65 -12.95
C LEU A 120 -6.00 -12.94 -11.75
N ALA A 121 -7.32 -12.82 -11.90
CA ALA A 121 -8.29 -13.10 -10.83
C ALA A 121 -8.09 -14.46 -10.13
N PRO A 122 -7.75 -15.56 -10.83
CA PRO A 122 -7.51 -16.85 -10.16
C PRO A 122 -6.37 -16.82 -9.14
N LEU A 123 -5.41 -15.90 -9.26
CA LEU A 123 -4.33 -15.73 -8.27
C LEU A 123 -4.86 -15.37 -6.88
N LEU A 124 -6.07 -14.80 -6.78
CA LEU A 124 -6.71 -14.50 -5.50
C LEU A 124 -7.04 -15.75 -4.69
N TRP A 125 -7.07 -16.94 -5.28
CA TRP A 125 -7.32 -18.23 -4.60
C TRP A 125 -6.05 -19.06 -4.35
N VAL A 126 -4.90 -18.62 -4.83
CA VAL A 126 -3.65 -19.38 -4.71
C VAL A 126 -2.90 -19.00 -3.44
N GLY A 127 -2.25 -19.98 -2.81
CA GLY A 127 -1.34 -19.75 -1.67
C GLY A 127 -2.00 -19.52 -0.30
N ARG A 128 -3.34 -19.53 -0.21
CA ARG A 128 -4.10 -19.20 1.02
C ARG A 128 -3.77 -20.08 2.23
N ARG A 129 -3.63 -21.40 2.01
CA ARG A 129 -3.30 -22.37 3.07
C ARG A 129 -2.02 -22.04 3.85
N ARG A 130 -1.09 -21.30 3.25
CA ARG A 130 0.22 -20.98 3.84
C ARG A 130 0.30 -19.54 4.35
N ALA A 131 -0.72 -18.70 4.11
CA ALA A 131 -0.66 -17.28 4.41
C ALA A 131 -0.48 -17.01 5.91
N LEU A 132 -1.28 -17.64 6.77
CA LEU A 132 -1.16 -17.48 8.23
C LEU A 132 0.17 -18.03 8.76
N ALA A 133 0.56 -19.24 8.36
CA ALA A 133 1.84 -19.82 8.79
C ALA A 133 3.05 -18.94 8.40
N LYS A 134 2.98 -18.26 7.25
CA LYS A 134 3.99 -17.28 6.85
C LYS A 134 3.91 -16.00 7.69
N MET A 135 2.71 -15.55 8.05
CA MET A 135 2.54 -14.42 8.96
C MET A 135 3.12 -14.72 10.33
N ASP A 136 2.82 -15.88 10.91
CA ASP A 136 3.39 -16.32 12.18
C ASP A 136 4.92 -16.34 12.12
N ARG A 137 5.47 -16.87 11.04
CA ARG A 137 6.93 -16.88 10.82
C ARG A 137 7.51 -15.47 10.67
N LEU A 138 6.79 -14.56 10.02
CA LEU A 138 7.18 -13.15 9.89
C LEU A 138 7.22 -12.47 11.25
N LEU A 139 6.16 -12.61 12.05
CA LEU A 139 6.08 -12.02 13.38
C LEU A 139 7.12 -12.62 14.34
N ALA A 140 7.33 -13.94 14.29
CA ALA A 140 8.35 -14.62 15.09
C ALA A 140 9.79 -14.21 14.73
N SER A 141 10.02 -13.72 13.51
CA SER A 141 11.33 -13.20 13.08
C SER A 141 11.63 -11.78 13.58
N GLY A 142 10.73 -11.20 14.38
CA GLY A 142 10.82 -9.85 14.91
C GLY A 142 9.72 -8.97 14.34
N ALA A 143 8.85 -8.46 15.22
CA ALA A 143 7.85 -7.44 14.93
C ALA A 143 8.17 -6.18 15.72
N GLY A 144 8.09 -5.03 15.04
CA GLY A 144 8.20 -3.73 15.69
C GLY A 144 6.90 -3.34 16.41
N LEU A 145 6.91 -2.14 16.99
CA LEU A 145 5.69 -1.52 17.50
C LEU A 145 4.64 -1.34 16.38
N PRO A 146 3.34 -1.35 16.73
CA PRO A 146 2.27 -0.96 15.81
C PRO A 146 2.54 0.37 15.11
N LEU A 147 2.07 0.53 13.87
CA LEU A 147 2.24 1.76 13.09
C LEU A 147 1.79 3.01 13.85
N ARG A 148 0.64 2.93 14.54
CA ARG A 148 0.11 4.02 15.39
C ARG A 148 1.10 4.52 16.45
N ASP A 149 1.91 3.63 17.01
CA ASP A 149 2.84 3.96 18.09
C ASP A 149 4.14 4.53 17.49
N ARG A 150 4.49 4.11 16.26
CA ARG A 150 5.61 4.69 15.49
C ARG A 150 5.35 6.11 15.02
N ILE A 151 4.08 6.50 14.84
CA ILE A 151 3.71 7.83 14.34
C ILE A 151 4.03 8.91 15.37
N ALA A 152 3.69 8.68 16.64
CA ALA A 152 3.98 9.64 17.70
C ALA A 152 5.48 9.92 17.79
N ASP A 153 6.30 8.86 17.81
CA ASP A 153 7.75 8.97 17.92
C ASP A 153 8.40 9.59 16.68
N ALA A 154 7.94 9.23 15.49
CA ALA A 154 8.56 9.70 14.25
C ALA A 154 8.17 11.15 13.88
N VAL A 155 6.95 11.57 14.24
CA VAL A 155 6.53 12.98 14.14
C VAL A 155 7.25 13.82 15.20
N ALA A 156 7.30 13.36 16.45
CA ALA A 156 7.96 14.09 17.53
C ALA A 156 9.49 14.16 17.37
N GLY A 157 10.10 13.13 16.78
CA GLY A 157 11.54 13.05 16.54
C GLY A 157 12.03 13.76 15.28
N GLY A 158 11.14 14.36 14.48
CA GLY A 158 11.50 14.99 13.19
C GLY A 158 12.07 14.00 12.17
N VAL A 159 11.75 12.71 12.33
CA VAL A 159 12.29 11.61 11.52
C VAL A 159 11.64 11.59 10.14
N PHE A 160 10.38 12.05 10.04
CA PHE A 160 9.71 12.21 8.76
C PHE A 160 10.00 13.60 8.20
N GLY A 161 10.80 13.63 7.13
CA GLY A 161 10.98 14.83 6.33
C GLY A 161 9.69 15.23 5.60
N PRO A 162 9.58 16.50 5.15
CA PRO A 162 8.52 16.89 4.22
C PRO A 162 8.62 16.03 2.95
N ALA A 163 7.49 15.84 2.27
CA ALA A 163 7.48 15.16 0.98
C ALA A 163 8.25 15.97 -0.08
N THR A 164 9.57 15.83 -0.14
CA THR A 164 10.47 16.67 -0.96
C THR A 164 10.22 16.54 -2.47
N SER A 165 9.41 15.58 -2.92
CA SER A 165 9.05 15.35 -4.32
C SER A 165 7.56 15.49 -4.67
N VAL A 166 6.71 15.93 -3.73
CA VAL A 166 5.29 16.14 -4.03
C VAL A 166 5.12 17.53 -4.60
N ALA A 167 5.02 17.62 -5.93
CA ALA A 167 4.56 18.85 -6.57
C ALA A 167 3.16 19.19 -6.01
N PRO A 168 2.93 20.42 -5.53
CA PRO A 168 1.63 20.79 -4.99
C PRO A 168 0.59 20.68 -6.11
N ALA A 169 -0.54 20.02 -5.81
CA ALA A 169 -1.71 20.14 -6.65
C ALA A 169 -2.13 21.61 -6.60
N THR A 170 -2.05 22.31 -7.74
CA THR A 170 -2.74 23.57 -7.90
C THR A 170 -4.23 23.27 -7.72
N VAL A 171 -4.80 23.73 -6.61
CA VAL A 171 -6.24 23.73 -6.40
C VAL A 171 -6.84 24.71 -7.41
N GLY A 172 -7.10 24.23 -8.62
CA GLY A 172 -7.95 24.90 -9.58
C GLY A 172 -9.38 24.77 -9.08
N ALA A 173 -9.94 25.87 -8.56
CA ALA A 173 -11.38 25.99 -8.36
C ALA A 173 -12.06 25.81 -9.74
N GLY A 174 -12.52 24.60 -10.03
CA GLY A 174 -13.03 24.27 -11.35
C GLY A 174 -13.69 22.91 -11.41
N ALA A 175 -15.00 22.91 -11.19
CA ALA A 175 -15.97 21.85 -11.48
C ALA A 175 -15.76 20.49 -10.79
N ALA A 176 -16.74 20.13 -9.96
CA ALA A 176 -16.96 18.75 -9.51
C ALA A 176 -17.12 17.82 -10.72
N ALA A 177 -16.02 17.22 -11.17
CA ALA A 177 -16.05 16.09 -12.08
C ALA A 177 -16.34 14.85 -11.24
N THR A 178 -17.56 14.35 -11.33
CA THR A 178 -17.97 13.02 -10.87
C THR A 178 -16.95 11.99 -11.35
N ALA A 179 -16.11 11.51 -10.42
CA ALA A 179 -15.23 10.38 -10.64
C ALA A 179 -16.09 9.12 -10.79
N THR A 180 -16.41 8.80 -12.04
CA THR A 180 -17.14 7.60 -12.43
C THR A 180 -16.23 6.40 -12.16
N SER A 181 -16.66 5.55 -11.22
CA SER A 181 -15.94 4.34 -10.81
C SER A 181 -15.72 3.43 -12.03
N PRO A 182 -14.68 2.58 -12.07
CA PRO A 182 -14.55 1.55 -13.11
C PRO A 182 -15.80 0.66 -13.26
N ARG A 183 -16.66 0.56 -12.23
CA ARG A 183 -17.98 -0.09 -12.31
C ARG A 183 -18.95 0.62 -13.24
N ASP A 184 -18.91 1.95 -13.29
CA ASP A 184 -19.91 2.74 -13.99
C ASP A 184 -19.68 2.77 -15.52
N ARG A 185 -18.49 2.36 -16.00
CA ARG A 185 -18.22 2.18 -17.44
C ARG A 185 -18.78 0.89 -18.02
N ALA A 186 -19.14 -0.08 -17.17
CA ALA A 186 -19.68 -1.37 -17.63
C ALA A 186 -21.17 -1.31 -17.97
N GLU A 187 -21.91 -0.32 -17.48
CA GLU A 187 -23.37 -0.21 -17.66
C GLU A 187 -23.80 0.61 -18.90
N GLN A 188 -22.85 1.07 -19.72
CA GLN A 188 -23.13 1.89 -20.93
C GLN A 188 -22.76 1.20 -22.25
N ARG A 189 -22.68 -0.13 -22.29
CA ARG A 189 -22.47 -0.90 -23.52
C ARG A 189 -23.58 -1.90 -23.79
#